data_AF-A0A9N9E2X2-F1
#
_entry.id   AF-A0A9N9E2X2-F1
#
_cell.length_a   1.000
_cell.length_b   1.000
_cell.length_c   1.000
_cell.angle_alpha   90.00
_cell.angle_beta   90.00
_cell.angle_gamma   90.00
#
_symmetry.space_group_name_H-M   'P 1'
#
loop_
_entity.id
_entity.type
_entity.pdbx_description
1 polymer ?
#
loop_
_entity_poly.entity_id
_entity_poly.type
_entity_poly.pdbx_seq_one_letter_code
_entity_poly.pdbx_strand_id
1 'polypeptide(L)'
;MEVPDVDFPVGTGFSFANSNSYSKNVTQVSQQFLLFLDKFFEIFPEYTDDDMYLSGESYAGTFIPYMASSILKRNGVRKTAENKKYNLKGISIGNGWIDPVSQGLLVGEDKNTAENQLEKCMNELKKKPAIHLDICEQILQTILKHSKNKVGENETCINQYDIRDHSDTYPSCGFRWPYELSTITEYLRRSDVIGAIHAEQQQIGWVECNLGVGRDFDNDPNPPSITLLPDLLKQIDVLLYNGDQDLICNINGMQDMLDNLEWNGYKGFKNLTELSYYVNNTQVGHILAERNLTYVVVYNASHMVPYDAPLTSMDMMYRFIGLDHHLVNKWPSAIGIEENEVPDSNEENWDKYYNVGTFTLIIVIGGLLGLGAFVIRNKLRKRRNTSQAMKAAVVDESGEMEELVIETPLFQSDEVDHFGDSEPEDDNNASSSSSRIRERNQGSRYQDEDDVRDERMRLRPSDDR
;
A
#
# COMPACT_ATOMS: atom_id res chain seq x y z
N MET A 1 7.39 11.71 17.57
CA MET A 1 6.87 11.21 16.27
C MET A 1 7.56 12.09 15.28
N GLU A 2 8.62 11.56 14.68
CA GLU A 2 9.43 12.33 13.74
C GLU A 2 8.91 12.05 12.34
N VAL A 3 8.78 13.10 11.53
CA VAL A 3 8.23 13.01 10.17
C VAL A 3 9.27 13.60 9.21
N PRO A 4 10.20 12.79 8.70
CA PRO A 4 11.18 13.25 7.71
C PRO A 4 10.55 13.26 6.31
N ASP A 5 10.28 14.45 5.78
CA ASP A 5 9.90 14.62 4.38
C ASP A 5 11.10 14.31 3.45
N VAL A 6 10.84 13.69 2.30
CA VAL A 6 11.87 13.23 1.36
C VAL A 6 11.50 13.59 -0.08
N ASP A 7 12.18 14.60 -0.64
CA ASP A 7 12.13 14.88 -2.09
C ASP A 7 12.57 13.65 -2.88
N PHE A 8 11.64 13.00 -3.59
CA PHE A 8 11.90 11.72 -4.27
C PHE A 8 11.07 11.59 -5.55
N PRO A 9 11.55 10.90 -6.62
CA PRO A 9 12.93 10.42 -6.83
C PRO A 9 13.89 11.56 -7.20
N VAL A 10 15.10 11.20 -7.63
CA VAL A 10 16.07 12.12 -8.23
C VAL A 10 15.41 12.94 -9.34
N GLY A 11 15.43 14.26 -9.19
CA GLY A 11 14.79 15.25 -10.07
C GLY A 11 13.63 16.00 -9.41
N THR A 12 13.03 15.48 -8.33
CA THR A 12 12.00 16.16 -7.53
C THR A 12 12.65 17.19 -6.60
N GLY A 13 12.11 18.42 -6.53
CA GLY A 13 12.51 19.45 -5.57
C GLY A 13 14.02 19.70 -5.47
N PHE A 14 14.60 19.47 -4.29
CA PHE A 14 16.02 19.57 -4.00
C PHE A 14 16.82 18.30 -4.33
N SER A 15 16.18 17.15 -4.56
CA SER A 15 16.86 15.91 -4.93
C SER A 15 17.39 15.97 -6.36
N PHE A 16 18.71 15.96 -6.52
CA PHE A 16 19.39 16.16 -7.81
C PHE A 16 20.43 15.07 -8.11
N ALA A 17 20.92 15.08 -9.36
CA ALA A 17 22.11 14.34 -9.76
C ALA A 17 22.92 15.16 -10.78
N ASN A 18 24.19 14.79 -10.98
CA ASN A 18 25.11 15.45 -11.93
C ASN A 18 24.74 15.24 -13.42
N SER A 19 23.63 14.55 -13.69
CA SER A 19 23.08 14.26 -15.01
C SER A 19 21.56 14.10 -14.93
N ASN A 20 20.85 14.39 -16.02
CA ASN A 20 19.40 14.17 -16.17
C ASN A 20 19.09 12.67 -16.35
N SER A 21 19.65 11.83 -15.49
CA SER A 21 19.47 10.39 -15.43
C SER A 21 18.45 10.06 -14.34
N TYR A 22 17.20 10.44 -14.60
CA TYR A 22 16.08 10.17 -13.69
C TYR A 22 15.75 8.67 -13.66
N SER A 23 14.97 8.26 -12.66
CA SER A 23 14.48 6.90 -12.54
C SER A 23 13.37 6.63 -13.54
N LYS A 24 13.45 5.49 -14.23
CA LYS A 24 12.57 5.13 -15.35
C LYS A 24 11.56 4.03 -15.02
N ASN A 25 11.42 3.69 -13.73
CA ASN A 25 10.47 2.71 -13.22
C ASN A 25 10.47 2.59 -11.69
N VAL A 26 9.38 2.08 -11.15
CA VAL A 26 9.17 1.76 -9.72
C VAL A 26 10.23 0.82 -9.12
N THR A 27 10.87 -0.02 -9.94
CA THR A 27 11.97 -0.90 -9.50
C THR A 27 13.26 -0.10 -9.20
N GLN A 28 13.64 0.84 -10.07
CA GLN A 28 14.78 1.74 -9.82
C GLN A 28 14.52 2.67 -8.63
N VAL A 29 13.30 3.23 -8.55
CA VAL A 29 12.77 3.97 -7.38
C VAL A 29 12.97 3.15 -6.09
N SER A 30 12.51 1.91 -6.06
CA SER A 30 12.61 1.07 -4.85
C SER A 30 14.05 0.75 -4.46
N GLN A 31 14.94 0.54 -5.43
CA GLN A 31 16.37 0.31 -5.19
C GLN A 31 17.07 1.56 -4.63
N GLN A 32 16.75 2.74 -5.16
CA GLN A 32 17.25 4.01 -4.64
C GLN A 32 16.70 4.30 -3.25
N PHE A 33 15.42 4.05 -2.98
CA PHE A 33 14.82 4.26 -1.66
C PHE A 33 15.42 3.33 -0.59
N LEU A 34 15.74 2.09 -0.96
CA LEU A 34 16.47 1.16 -0.08
C LEU A 34 17.92 1.58 0.22
N LEU A 35 18.52 2.46 -0.59
CA LEU A 35 19.86 3.04 -0.45
C LEU A 35 19.85 4.46 0.18
N PHE A 36 18.71 5.16 0.12
CA PHE A 36 18.41 6.33 0.94
C PHE A 36 18.22 5.90 2.40
N LEU A 37 17.38 4.88 2.63
CA LEU A 37 17.47 4.06 3.84
C LEU A 37 18.80 3.28 3.84
N ASP A 38 19.18 2.67 4.96
CA ASP A 38 20.57 2.26 5.28
C ASP A 38 21.51 3.47 5.38
N LYS A 39 21.57 4.40 4.41
CA LYS A 39 22.31 5.67 4.58
C LYS A 39 21.68 6.62 5.59
N PHE A 40 20.36 6.72 5.63
CA PHE A 40 19.64 7.46 6.67
C PHE A 40 19.97 6.90 8.07
N PHE A 41 19.96 5.57 8.23
CA PHE A 41 20.28 4.91 9.51
C PHE A 41 21.79 4.83 9.82
N GLU A 42 22.67 5.06 8.83
CA GLU A 42 24.11 5.25 9.04
C GLU A 42 24.41 6.65 9.62
N ILE A 43 23.58 7.65 9.31
CA ILE A 43 23.68 9.03 9.80
C ILE A 43 22.89 9.21 11.11
N PHE A 44 21.70 8.62 11.21
CA PHE A 44 20.77 8.69 12.34
C PHE A 44 20.50 7.28 12.92
N PRO A 45 21.51 6.62 13.52
CA PRO A 45 21.36 5.26 14.06
C PRO A 45 20.33 5.15 15.18
N GLU A 46 20.00 6.25 15.87
CA GLU A 46 18.98 6.33 16.92
C GLU A 46 17.59 5.82 16.46
N TYR A 47 17.17 6.12 15.23
CA TYR A 47 15.86 5.72 14.71
C TYR A 47 15.81 4.28 14.20
N THR A 48 16.89 3.49 14.29
CA THR A 48 16.96 2.16 13.64
C THR A 48 16.15 1.08 14.35
N ASP A 49 15.62 1.32 15.56
CA ASP A 49 14.66 0.43 16.23
C ASP A 49 13.20 0.89 16.09
N ASP A 50 12.96 2.14 15.69
CA ASP A 50 11.63 2.76 15.73
C ASP A 50 10.65 2.14 14.75
N ASP A 51 9.37 2.18 15.12
CA ASP A 51 8.26 1.70 14.32
C ASP A 51 8.08 2.59 13.07
N MET A 52 8.46 2.07 11.91
CA MET A 52 8.52 2.82 10.65
C MET A 52 7.21 2.70 9.87
N TYR A 53 6.73 3.82 9.34
CA TYR A 53 5.57 3.90 8.46
C TYR A 53 5.96 4.67 7.19
N LEU A 54 5.38 4.32 6.04
CA LEU A 54 5.51 5.13 4.82
C LEU A 54 4.17 5.81 4.53
N SER A 55 4.18 7.13 4.35
CA SER A 55 3.00 7.90 3.96
C SER A 55 3.27 8.79 2.75
N GLY A 56 2.21 9.15 2.03
CA GLY A 56 2.23 10.01 0.86
C GLY A 56 0.89 9.97 0.13
N GLU A 57 0.77 10.73 -0.96
CA GLU A 57 -0.47 10.88 -1.72
C GLU A 57 -0.29 10.68 -3.23
N SER A 58 -1.40 10.63 -3.98
CA SER A 58 -1.38 10.66 -5.44
C SER A 58 -0.56 9.52 -6.05
N TYR A 59 0.42 9.80 -6.92
CA TYR A 59 1.35 8.81 -7.49
C TYR A 59 2.20 8.08 -6.44
N ALA A 60 2.26 8.53 -5.18
CA ALA A 60 2.82 7.73 -4.08
C ALA A 60 2.01 6.44 -3.84
N GLY A 61 0.74 6.36 -4.25
CA GLY A 61 -0.02 5.10 -4.32
C GLY A 61 0.62 4.05 -5.23
N THR A 62 1.42 4.48 -6.22
CA THR A 62 2.25 3.59 -7.03
C THR A 62 3.61 3.34 -6.36
N PHE A 63 4.29 4.37 -5.84
CA PHE A 63 5.62 4.20 -5.25
C PHE A 63 5.64 3.42 -3.92
N ILE A 64 4.75 3.74 -2.98
CA ILE A 64 4.80 3.24 -1.60
C ILE A 64 4.65 1.71 -1.51
N PRO A 65 3.69 1.05 -2.21
CA PRO A 65 3.62 -0.41 -2.19
C PRO A 65 4.86 -1.09 -2.77
N TYR A 66 5.50 -0.48 -3.78
CA TYR A 66 6.75 -0.99 -4.37
C TYR A 66 7.94 -0.84 -3.41
N MET A 67 8.06 0.31 -2.74
CA MET A 67 9.05 0.54 -1.67
C MET A 67 8.84 -0.44 -0.50
N ALA A 68 7.62 -0.53 0.03
CA ALA A 68 7.26 -1.43 1.13
C ALA A 68 7.50 -2.90 0.80
N SER A 69 7.11 -3.35 -0.41
CA SER A 69 7.35 -4.72 -0.86
C SER A 69 8.86 -5.02 -0.92
N SER A 70 9.66 -4.05 -1.38
CA SER A 70 11.12 -4.16 -1.44
C SER A 70 11.78 -4.18 -0.06
N ILE A 71 11.24 -3.42 0.91
CA ILE A 71 11.66 -3.44 2.32
C ILE A 71 11.38 -4.80 2.96
N LEU A 72 10.17 -5.35 2.80
CA LEU A 72 9.81 -6.65 3.36
C LEU A 72 10.61 -7.80 2.72
N LYS A 73 10.83 -7.76 1.39
CA LYS A 73 11.74 -8.68 0.67
C LYS A 73 13.17 -8.61 1.22
N ARG A 74 13.72 -7.39 1.39
CA ARG A 74 15.05 -7.14 2.00
C ARG A 74 15.11 -7.70 3.44
N ASN A 75 14.07 -7.52 4.24
CA ASN A 75 13.96 -8.03 5.61
C ASN A 75 13.88 -9.57 5.68
N GLY A 76 13.28 -10.23 4.68
CA GLY A 76 13.13 -11.69 4.62
C GLY A 76 14.41 -12.46 4.26
N VAL A 77 15.31 -11.85 3.48
CA VAL A 77 16.56 -12.49 3.00
C VAL A 77 17.71 -12.38 4.04
N ARG A 78 17.59 -11.52 5.05
CA ARG A 78 18.66 -11.20 6.02
C ARG A 78 18.92 -12.31 7.04
N LYS A 79 20.20 -12.58 7.30
CA LYS A 79 20.70 -13.68 8.16
C LYS A 79 21.73 -13.28 9.21
N THR A 80 22.20 -12.02 9.25
CA THR A 80 23.24 -11.55 10.18
C THR A 80 22.80 -10.28 10.92
N ALA A 81 23.35 -10.06 12.12
CA ALA A 81 23.01 -8.92 12.97
C ALA A 81 23.52 -7.57 12.43
N GLU A 82 24.61 -7.59 11.65
CA GLU A 82 25.24 -6.43 11.01
C GLU A 82 24.33 -5.71 10.00
N ASN A 83 23.24 -6.37 9.58
CA ASN A 83 22.30 -5.85 8.59
C ASN A 83 20.89 -5.88 9.19
N LYS A 84 20.62 -4.93 10.08
CA LYS A 84 19.38 -4.77 10.84
C LYS A 84 18.14 -4.70 9.94
N LYS A 85 17.00 -5.21 10.41
CA LYS A 85 15.71 -5.11 9.68
C LYS A 85 15.15 -3.71 9.83
N TYR A 86 14.51 -3.17 8.79
CA TYR A 86 13.69 -1.98 8.97
C TYR A 86 12.36 -2.40 9.58
N ASN A 87 11.93 -1.73 10.64
CA ASN A 87 10.76 -2.09 11.44
C ASN A 87 9.46 -1.50 10.83
N LEU A 88 9.23 -1.77 9.54
CA LEU A 88 8.04 -1.32 8.79
C LEU A 88 6.76 -1.95 9.38
N LYS A 89 5.86 -1.10 9.89
CA LYS A 89 4.57 -1.50 10.46
C LYS A 89 3.40 -1.35 9.50
N GLY A 90 3.42 -0.30 8.68
CA GLY A 90 2.30 0.01 7.81
C GLY A 90 2.62 1.03 6.73
N ILE A 91 1.67 1.17 5.81
CA ILE A 91 1.66 2.20 4.76
C ILE A 91 0.35 2.98 4.78
N SER A 92 0.44 4.28 4.51
CA SER A 92 -0.71 5.19 4.42
C SER A 92 -0.69 5.91 3.07
N ILE A 93 -1.79 5.88 2.32
CA ILE A 93 -1.87 6.43 0.98
C ILE A 93 -3.13 7.31 0.86
N GLY A 94 -2.91 8.62 0.64
CA GLY A 94 -3.98 9.58 0.34
C GLY A 94 -4.26 9.68 -1.16
N ASN A 95 -5.53 9.67 -1.56
CA ASN A 95 -5.99 9.91 -2.94
C ASN A 95 -5.10 9.24 -4.00
N GLY A 96 -4.76 7.97 -3.76
CA GLY A 96 -3.61 7.34 -4.39
C GLY A 96 -3.90 6.69 -5.74
N TRP A 97 -2.99 6.81 -6.70
CA TRP A 97 -3.01 6.07 -7.97
C TRP A 97 -2.41 4.67 -7.77
N ILE A 98 -3.28 3.67 -7.62
CA ILE A 98 -2.96 2.30 -7.19
C ILE A 98 -3.40 1.26 -8.24
N ASP A 99 -4.60 1.43 -8.81
CA ASP A 99 -5.14 0.58 -9.88
C ASP A 99 -5.76 1.42 -11.01
N PRO A 100 -5.04 1.65 -12.12
CA PRO A 100 -5.56 2.33 -13.31
C PRO A 100 -6.81 1.66 -13.92
N VAL A 101 -7.08 0.38 -13.62
CA VAL A 101 -8.25 -0.34 -14.12
C VAL A 101 -9.52 0.17 -13.44
N SER A 102 -9.57 0.12 -12.10
CA SER A 102 -10.71 0.64 -11.36
C SER A 102 -10.73 2.17 -11.33
N GLN A 103 -9.59 2.83 -11.25
CA GLN A 103 -9.51 4.29 -11.11
C GLN A 103 -9.72 5.07 -12.42
N GLY A 104 -9.72 4.39 -13.58
CA GLY A 104 -10.24 4.97 -14.82
C GLY A 104 -11.77 5.23 -14.78
N LEU A 105 -12.50 4.66 -13.81
CA LEU A 105 -13.94 4.88 -13.66
C LEU A 105 -14.23 6.30 -13.15
N LEU A 106 -14.93 7.07 -13.97
CA LEU A 106 -15.37 8.43 -13.69
C LEU A 106 -16.91 8.50 -13.75
N VAL A 107 -17.50 9.17 -12.75
CA VAL A 107 -18.94 9.18 -12.50
C VAL A 107 -19.42 10.63 -12.40
N GLY A 108 -20.48 10.96 -13.14
CA GLY A 108 -21.02 12.32 -13.27
C GLY A 108 -21.66 12.54 -14.64
N GLU A 109 -22.02 13.78 -14.97
CA GLU A 109 -22.54 14.11 -16.31
C GLU A 109 -21.52 13.79 -17.41
N ASP A 110 -20.22 13.98 -17.11
CA ASP A 110 -19.07 13.69 -17.96
C ASP A 110 -18.87 12.22 -18.31
N LYS A 111 -19.55 11.28 -17.63
CA LYS A 111 -19.48 9.85 -17.98
C LYS A 111 -19.91 9.62 -19.43
N ASN A 112 -20.98 10.26 -19.88
CA ASN A 112 -21.45 10.19 -21.27
C ASN A 112 -20.43 10.80 -22.25
N THR A 113 -19.66 11.80 -21.80
CA THR A 113 -18.67 12.53 -22.59
C THR A 113 -17.43 11.69 -22.89
N ALA A 114 -16.99 10.87 -21.92
CA ALA A 114 -15.76 10.09 -22.02
C ALA A 114 -15.97 8.57 -22.19
N GLU A 115 -17.20 8.06 -22.12
CA GLU A 115 -17.57 6.63 -22.11
C GLU A 115 -16.89 5.79 -23.20
N ASN A 116 -16.76 6.32 -24.42
CA ASN A 116 -16.13 5.63 -25.56
C ASN A 116 -14.60 5.51 -25.42
N GLN A 117 -13.94 6.48 -24.76
CA GLN A 117 -12.51 6.40 -24.43
C GLN A 117 -12.29 5.49 -23.23
N LEU A 118 -13.19 5.54 -22.23
CA LEU A 118 -13.18 4.63 -21.09
C LEU A 118 -13.31 3.17 -21.52
N GLU A 119 -14.25 2.83 -22.42
CA GLU A 119 -14.39 1.47 -22.96
C GLU A 119 -13.09 1.00 -23.63
N LYS A 120 -12.43 1.86 -24.41
CA LYS A 120 -11.14 1.56 -25.07
C LYS A 120 -10.01 1.36 -24.07
N CYS A 121 -9.84 2.27 -23.11
CA CYS A 121 -8.89 2.15 -22.01
C CYS A 121 -9.06 0.82 -21.26
N MET A 122 -10.29 0.51 -20.82
CA MET A 122 -10.60 -0.73 -20.13
C MET A 122 -10.36 -1.98 -20.98
N ASN A 123 -10.49 -1.88 -22.31
CA ASN A 123 -10.19 -2.98 -23.21
C ASN A 123 -8.69 -3.14 -23.50
N GLU A 124 -7.87 -2.09 -23.43
CA GLU A 124 -6.40 -2.22 -23.51
C GLU A 124 -5.79 -2.66 -22.18
N LEU A 125 -6.25 -2.12 -21.04
CA LEU A 125 -5.81 -2.53 -19.70
C LEU A 125 -6.04 -4.04 -19.44
N LYS A 126 -7.17 -4.59 -19.91
CA LYS A 126 -7.44 -6.04 -19.86
C LYS A 126 -6.46 -6.90 -20.68
N LYS A 127 -5.76 -6.33 -21.68
CA LYS A 127 -4.74 -7.03 -22.48
C LYS A 127 -3.34 -6.85 -21.89
N LYS A 128 -3.04 -5.64 -21.39
CA LYS A 128 -1.75 -5.25 -20.84
C LYS A 128 -1.98 -4.31 -19.64
N PRO A 129 -2.13 -4.86 -18.41
CA PRO A 129 -2.09 -4.06 -17.20
C PRO A 129 -0.74 -3.33 -17.11
N ALA A 130 -0.78 -2.01 -16.94
CA ALA A 130 0.39 -1.14 -16.86
C ALA A 130 0.04 0.07 -15.98
N ILE A 131 1.06 0.70 -15.39
CA ILE A 131 0.89 1.88 -14.52
C ILE A 131 0.38 3.11 -15.32
N HIS A 132 0.78 3.20 -16.59
CA HIS A 132 0.45 4.28 -17.54
C HIS A 132 -0.04 3.69 -18.87
N LEU A 133 -1.06 4.32 -19.48
CA LEU A 133 -1.47 4.09 -20.87
C LEU A 133 -2.08 5.37 -21.48
N ASP A 134 -1.52 5.85 -22.59
CA ASP A 134 -1.94 7.11 -23.25
C ASP A 134 -3.44 7.21 -23.59
N ILE A 135 -4.11 6.07 -23.80
CA ILE A 135 -5.56 6.00 -24.08
C ILE A 135 -6.43 6.23 -22.84
N CYS A 136 -5.87 5.98 -21.65
CA CYS A 136 -6.51 6.21 -20.35
C CYS A 136 -6.30 7.66 -19.90
N GLU A 137 -5.09 8.21 -20.04
CA GLU A 137 -4.80 9.64 -19.74
C GLU A 137 -5.67 10.60 -20.55
N GLN A 138 -6.02 10.21 -21.78
CA GLN A 138 -6.95 10.96 -22.63
C GLN A 138 -8.37 11.09 -22.05
N ILE A 139 -8.78 10.26 -21.08
CA ILE A 139 -10.11 10.33 -20.46
C ILE A 139 -10.22 11.58 -19.59
N LEU A 140 -9.27 11.80 -18.68
CA LEU A 140 -9.23 13.01 -17.86
C LEU A 140 -9.10 14.26 -18.74
N GLN A 141 -8.19 14.23 -19.72
CA GLN A 141 -8.02 15.35 -20.67
C GLN A 141 -9.30 15.64 -21.48
N THR A 142 -10.12 14.63 -21.78
CA THR A 142 -11.46 14.80 -22.37
C THR A 142 -12.41 15.48 -21.38
N ILE A 143 -12.47 15.07 -20.12
CA ILE A 143 -13.34 15.70 -19.10
C ILE A 143 -12.95 17.17 -18.90
N LEU A 144 -11.68 17.46 -18.62
CA LEU A 144 -11.20 18.84 -18.41
C LEU A 144 -11.50 19.74 -19.61
N LYS A 145 -11.42 19.21 -20.84
CA LYS A 145 -11.76 19.92 -22.08
C LYS A 145 -13.27 20.17 -22.28
N HIS A 146 -14.16 19.35 -21.73
CA HIS A 146 -15.61 19.54 -21.83
C HIS A 146 -16.20 20.31 -20.64
N SER A 147 -15.57 20.27 -19.48
CA SER A 147 -15.86 21.11 -18.30
C SER A 147 -15.69 22.62 -18.52
N LYS A 148 -15.32 23.03 -19.74
CA LYS A 148 -14.95 24.40 -20.10
C LYS A 148 -16.09 25.39 -19.91
N ASN A 149 -15.82 26.43 -19.14
CA ASN A 149 -16.71 27.56 -18.94
C ASN A 149 -16.04 28.87 -19.40
N LYS A 150 -16.82 29.94 -19.54
CA LYS A 150 -16.30 31.28 -19.86
C LYS A 150 -16.61 32.26 -18.75
N VAL A 151 -15.55 32.82 -18.16
CA VAL A 151 -15.62 33.76 -17.03
C VAL A 151 -14.94 35.05 -17.47
N GLY A 152 -15.75 36.02 -17.91
CA GLY A 152 -15.25 37.22 -18.59
C GLY A 152 -14.64 36.87 -19.94
N GLU A 153 -13.38 37.26 -20.15
CA GLU A 153 -12.60 36.96 -21.37
C GLU A 153 -11.88 35.60 -21.30
N ASN A 154 -11.79 34.99 -20.11
CA ASN A 154 -11.04 33.75 -19.89
C ASN A 154 -11.89 32.49 -20.13
N GLU A 155 -11.27 31.43 -20.66
CA GLU A 155 -11.80 30.07 -20.58
C GLU A 155 -11.30 29.40 -19.30
N THR A 156 -12.20 28.95 -18.43
CA THR A 156 -11.90 28.16 -17.23
C THR A 156 -12.34 26.72 -17.41
N CYS A 157 -11.95 25.84 -16.50
CA CYS A 157 -12.30 24.41 -16.45
C CYS A 157 -12.49 23.97 -14.99
N ILE A 158 -13.02 22.77 -14.78
CA ILE A 158 -12.98 22.12 -13.46
C ILE A 158 -11.53 21.90 -13.01
N ASN A 159 -11.27 22.05 -11.72
CA ASN A 159 -10.00 21.71 -11.10
C ASN A 159 -9.94 20.18 -10.92
N GLN A 160 -8.92 19.54 -11.51
CA GLN A 160 -8.75 18.08 -11.45
C GLN A 160 -8.49 17.52 -10.04
N TYR A 161 -8.17 18.40 -9.09
CA TYR A 161 -7.94 18.06 -7.68
C TYR A 161 -9.15 18.38 -6.78
N ASP A 162 -10.10 19.20 -7.23
CA ASP A 162 -11.28 19.61 -6.48
C ASP A 162 -12.47 19.95 -7.40
N ILE A 163 -13.46 19.06 -7.47
CA ILE A 163 -14.65 19.21 -8.32
C ILE A 163 -15.52 20.42 -7.98
N ARG A 164 -15.30 21.08 -6.82
CA ARG A 164 -16.02 22.29 -6.41
C ARG A 164 -15.47 23.55 -7.09
N ASP A 165 -14.23 23.52 -7.57
CA ASP A 165 -13.56 24.66 -8.17
C ASP A 165 -13.62 24.58 -9.71
N HIS A 166 -14.17 25.63 -10.32
CA HIS A 166 -14.24 25.82 -11.77
C HIS A 166 -13.57 27.13 -12.23
N SER A 167 -12.69 27.70 -11.40
CA SER A 167 -12.11 29.04 -11.58
C SER A 167 -10.73 29.04 -12.26
N ASP A 168 -10.00 27.94 -12.25
CA ASP A 168 -8.71 27.87 -12.94
C ASP A 168 -8.87 27.86 -14.47
N THR A 169 -7.94 28.54 -15.12
CA THR A 169 -7.82 28.70 -16.56
C THR A 169 -7.58 27.38 -17.30
N TYR A 170 -8.18 27.19 -18.47
CA TYR A 170 -7.80 26.11 -19.38
C TYR A 170 -6.49 26.45 -20.12
N PRO A 171 -5.51 25.53 -20.25
CA PRO A 171 -5.53 24.10 -19.90
C PRO A 171 -4.87 23.77 -18.54
N SER A 172 -4.80 24.72 -17.61
CA SER A 172 -4.21 24.49 -16.27
C SER A 172 -5.11 23.59 -15.42
N CYS A 173 -6.41 23.87 -15.33
CA CYS A 173 -7.43 22.98 -14.75
C CYS A 173 -7.03 22.31 -13.42
N GLY A 174 -6.35 23.03 -12.53
CA GLY A 174 -5.81 22.52 -11.27
C GLY A 174 -4.29 22.64 -11.13
N PHE A 175 -3.52 22.73 -12.22
CA PHE A 175 -2.04 22.90 -12.16
C PHE A 175 -1.56 24.26 -11.61
N ARG A 176 -2.47 25.11 -11.12
CA ARG A 176 -2.19 26.36 -10.39
C ARG A 176 -2.73 26.36 -8.96
N TRP A 177 -3.35 25.26 -8.54
CA TRP A 177 -3.83 25.01 -7.18
C TRP A 177 -2.80 24.13 -6.44
N PRO A 178 -2.61 24.29 -5.11
CA PRO A 178 -3.14 25.37 -4.28
C PRO A 178 -2.54 26.72 -4.69
N TYR A 179 -3.34 27.79 -4.66
CA TYR A 179 -2.96 29.09 -5.25
C TYR A 179 -1.78 29.77 -4.53
N GLU A 180 -1.57 29.37 -3.27
CA GLU A 180 -0.47 29.70 -2.37
C GLU A 180 0.88 29.10 -2.79
N LEU A 181 0.91 28.09 -3.68
CA LEU A 181 2.13 27.42 -4.15
C LEU A 181 3.18 28.38 -4.73
N SER A 182 2.72 29.48 -5.32
CA SER A 182 3.56 30.60 -5.76
C SER A 182 4.44 31.14 -4.62
N THR A 183 3.87 31.34 -3.43
CA THR A 183 4.57 31.83 -2.23
C THR A 183 5.52 30.79 -1.66
N ILE A 184 5.17 29.50 -1.72
CA ILE A 184 6.05 28.38 -1.34
C ILE A 184 7.27 28.34 -2.27
N THR A 185 7.05 28.49 -3.58
CA THR A 185 8.10 28.54 -4.60
C THR A 185 9.05 29.73 -4.39
N GLU A 186 8.52 30.92 -4.09
CA GLU A 186 9.34 32.08 -3.76
C GLU A 186 10.15 31.88 -2.47
N TYR A 187 9.54 31.31 -1.43
CA TYR A 187 10.21 31.04 -0.15
C TYR A 187 11.37 30.05 -0.30
N LEU A 188 11.13 28.88 -0.91
CA LEU A 188 12.13 27.81 -1.07
C LEU A 188 13.24 28.16 -2.08
N ARG A 189 13.08 29.22 -2.89
CA ARG A 189 14.11 29.73 -3.80
C ARG A 189 14.94 30.89 -3.22
N ARG A 190 14.71 31.30 -1.96
CA ARG A 190 15.56 32.29 -1.27
C ARG A 190 16.91 31.68 -0.88
N SER A 191 17.99 32.43 -1.05
CA SER A 191 19.35 31.98 -0.72
C SER A 191 19.58 31.73 0.78
N ASP A 192 18.90 32.46 1.68
CA ASP A 192 18.99 32.25 3.11
C ASP A 192 18.24 30.98 3.57
N VAL A 193 17.12 30.66 2.91
CA VAL A 193 16.37 29.40 3.13
C VAL A 193 17.17 28.21 2.59
N ILE A 194 17.69 28.28 1.36
CA ILE A 194 18.50 27.21 0.73
C ILE A 194 19.74 26.89 1.59
N GLY A 195 20.43 27.90 2.12
CA GLY A 195 21.58 27.71 3.01
C GLY A 195 21.21 27.14 4.38
N ALA A 196 20.02 27.47 4.91
CA ALA A 196 19.53 26.94 6.18
C ALA A 196 19.14 25.45 6.10
N ILE A 197 18.77 24.94 4.92
CA ILE A 197 18.47 23.52 4.66
C ILE A 197 19.64 22.77 3.98
N HIS A 198 20.78 23.43 3.79
CA HIS A 198 22.01 22.87 3.18
C HIS A 198 21.84 22.31 1.75
N ALA A 199 20.99 22.97 0.95
CA ALA A 199 20.64 22.54 -0.41
C ALA A 199 21.38 23.29 -1.53
N GLU A 200 22.48 24.01 -1.23
CA GLU A 200 23.20 24.89 -2.17
C GLU A 200 23.77 24.19 -3.41
N GLN A 201 23.82 22.84 -3.41
CA GLN A 201 24.29 22.05 -4.55
C GLN A 201 23.25 21.93 -5.68
N GLN A 202 21.94 22.09 -5.40
CA GLN A 202 20.88 22.04 -6.41
C GLN A 202 20.85 23.33 -7.25
N GLN A 203 21.34 23.26 -8.49
CA GLN A 203 21.53 24.44 -9.36
C GLN A 203 20.26 24.92 -10.08
N ILE A 204 19.22 24.10 -10.16
CA ILE A 204 17.97 24.44 -10.88
C ILE A 204 17.05 25.33 -9.99
N GLY A 205 17.26 25.29 -8.67
CA GLY A 205 16.37 25.87 -7.66
C GLY A 205 15.05 25.09 -7.55
N TRP A 206 14.41 25.15 -6.37
CA TRP A 206 13.22 24.34 -6.08
C TRP A 206 12.06 24.61 -7.04
N VAL A 207 11.46 23.53 -7.53
CA VAL A 207 10.16 23.48 -8.19
C VAL A 207 9.39 22.31 -7.59
N GLU A 208 8.07 22.44 -7.48
CA GLU A 208 7.19 21.39 -6.98
C GLU A 208 7.16 20.21 -7.95
N CYS A 209 6.40 20.30 -9.06
CA CYS A 209 6.28 19.22 -10.04
C CYS A 209 7.31 19.32 -11.18
N ASN A 210 8.34 18.47 -11.17
CA ASN A 210 9.25 18.31 -12.31
C ASN A 210 8.67 17.34 -13.36
N LEU A 211 8.00 17.89 -14.38
CA LEU A 211 7.46 17.13 -15.52
C LEU A 211 8.52 16.38 -16.36
N GLY A 212 9.82 16.60 -16.12
CA GLY A 212 10.90 15.77 -16.66
C GLY A 212 11.06 14.42 -15.96
N VAL A 213 10.70 14.32 -14.68
CA VAL A 213 10.74 13.07 -13.91
C VAL A 213 9.58 12.17 -14.32
N GLY A 214 8.34 12.69 -14.31
CA GLY A 214 7.14 11.91 -14.64
C GLY A 214 7.22 11.20 -16.00
N ARG A 215 7.64 11.91 -17.05
CA ARG A 215 7.77 11.36 -18.41
C ARG A 215 8.75 10.20 -18.57
N ASP A 216 9.71 10.05 -17.66
CA ASP A 216 10.62 8.91 -17.68
C ASP A 216 9.94 7.61 -17.17
N PHE A 217 8.75 7.71 -16.57
CA PHE A 217 7.89 6.58 -16.16
C PHE A 217 6.79 6.19 -17.17
N ASP A 218 6.53 6.98 -18.22
CA ASP A 218 5.50 6.70 -19.25
C ASP A 218 5.61 5.28 -19.86
N ASN A 219 6.81 4.69 -19.81
CA ASN A 219 7.14 3.37 -20.36
C ASN A 219 7.53 2.35 -19.27
N ASP A 220 7.12 2.54 -18.01
CA ASP A 220 7.39 1.58 -16.93
C ASP A 220 6.78 0.19 -17.26
N PRO A 221 7.58 -0.88 -17.35
CA PRO A 221 7.08 -2.24 -17.64
C PRO A 221 6.51 -2.96 -16.41
N ASN A 222 6.52 -2.35 -15.22
CA ASN A 222 5.97 -2.95 -14.00
C ASN A 222 4.43 -2.91 -13.98
N PRO A 223 3.76 -3.90 -13.35
CA PRO A 223 2.31 -3.88 -13.18
C PRO A 223 1.85 -2.80 -12.18
N PRO A 224 0.56 -2.42 -12.19
CA PRO A 224 -0.03 -1.56 -11.16
C PRO A 224 0.19 -2.06 -9.72
N SER A 225 0.33 -1.12 -8.79
CA SER A 225 0.75 -1.38 -7.41
C SER A 225 -0.29 -2.13 -6.58
N ILE A 226 -1.56 -2.15 -7.01
CA ILE A 226 -2.63 -3.03 -6.50
C ILE A 226 -2.21 -4.50 -6.42
N THR A 227 -1.36 -4.96 -7.36
CA THR A 227 -0.84 -6.33 -7.39
C THR A 227 0.05 -6.69 -6.19
N LEU A 228 0.51 -5.69 -5.44
CA LEU A 228 1.33 -5.87 -4.24
C LEU A 228 0.51 -5.84 -2.94
N LEU A 229 -0.64 -5.14 -2.91
CA LEU A 229 -1.43 -4.98 -1.68
C LEU A 229 -1.80 -6.32 -1.00
N PRO A 230 -2.20 -7.40 -1.70
CA PRO A 230 -2.51 -8.68 -1.07
C PRO A 230 -1.35 -9.34 -0.32
N ASP A 231 -0.09 -9.03 -0.66
CA ASP A 231 1.09 -9.54 0.05
C ASP A 231 1.57 -8.59 1.16
N LEU A 232 1.30 -7.29 1.04
CA LEU A 232 1.55 -6.31 2.11
C LEU A 232 0.56 -6.52 3.27
N LEU A 233 -0.73 -6.66 2.97
CA LEU A 233 -1.81 -6.88 3.94
C LEU A 233 -1.67 -8.16 4.79
N LYS A 234 -0.78 -9.09 4.41
CA LYS A 234 -0.43 -10.29 5.21
C LYS A 234 0.60 -10.01 6.30
N GLN A 235 1.26 -8.85 6.28
CA GLN A 235 2.49 -8.56 7.01
C GLN A 235 2.49 -7.21 7.73
N ILE A 236 1.80 -6.21 7.16
CA ILE A 236 1.75 -4.82 7.63
C ILE A 236 0.32 -4.27 7.50
N ASP A 237 0.02 -3.21 8.23
CA ASP A 237 -1.26 -2.50 8.13
C ASP A 237 -1.27 -1.51 6.95
N VAL A 238 -2.42 -1.34 6.32
CA VAL A 238 -2.62 -0.43 5.18
C VAL A 238 -3.77 0.51 5.49
N LEU A 239 -3.49 1.82 5.47
CA LEU A 239 -4.49 2.88 5.45
C LEU A 239 -4.57 3.45 4.02
N LEU A 240 -5.74 3.36 3.40
CA LEU A 240 -6.08 4.15 2.22
C LEU A 240 -7.07 5.24 2.65
N TYR A 241 -6.91 6.45 2.14
CA TYR A 241 -7.88 7.52 2.40
C TYR A 241 -8.10 8.39 1.17
N ASN A 242 -9.33 8.89 1.01
CA ASN A 242 -9.70 9.76 -0.11
C ASN A 242 -10.56 10.93 0.35
N GLY A 243 -10.22 12.13 -0.11
CA GLY A 243 -11.17 13.25 -0.14
C GLY A 243 -12.25 13.01 -1.18
N ASP A 244 -13.51 13.26 -0.83
CA ASP A 244 -14.67 12.99 -1.69
C ASP A 244 -14.90 14.02 -2.83
N GLN A 245 -14.12 15.09 -2.87
CA GLN A 245 -14.16 16.11 -3.93
C GLN A 245 -13.05 15.94 -4.98
N ASP A 246 -12.20 14.93 -4.88
CA ASP A 246 -11.14 14.65 -5.86
C ASP A 246 -11.69 14.04 -7.16
N LEU A 247 -11.23 14.56 -8.32
CA LEU A 247 -11.56 14.02 -9.64
C LEU A 247 -10.51 13.01 -10.14
N ILE A 248 -9.21 13.33 -10.02
CA ILE A 248 -8.13 12.54 -10.62
C ILE A 248 -7.94 11.18 -9.93
N CYS A 249 -8.12 11.09 -8.62
CA CYS A 249 -8.10 9.83 -7.86
C CYS A 249 -9.40 9.64 -7.06
N ASN A 250 -10.53 9.83 -7.75
CA ASN A 250 -11.88 9.86 -7.16
C ASN A 250 -12.31 8.61 -6.36
N ILE A 251 -13.23 8.81 -5.41
CA ILE A 251 -13.74 7.78 -4.50
C ILE A 251 -14.42 6.59 -5.18
N ASN A 252 -15.04 6.75 -6.36
CA ASN A 252 -15.74 5.65 -7.05
C ASN A 252 -14.72 4.66 -7.63
N GLY A 253 -13.62 5.19 -8.18
CA GLY A 253 -12.50 4.37 -8.66
C GLY A 253 -11.79 3.62 -7.53
N MET A 254 -11.66 4.25 -6.35
CA MET A 254 -11.15 3.59 -5.15
C MET A 254 -12.12 2.52 -4.62
N GLN A 255 -13.43 2.77 -4.63
CA GLN A 255 -14.45 1.81 -4.22
C GLN A 255 -14.49 0.58 -5.14
N ASP A 256 -14.48 0.75 -6.47
CA ASP A 256 -14.41 -0.39 -7.39
C ASP A 256 -13.10 -1.17 -7.22
N MET A 257 -11.98 -0.51 -6.93
CA MET A 257 -10.71 -1.20 -6.62
C MET A 257 -10.83 -2.04 -5.35
N LEU A 258 -11.44 -1.49 -4.29
CA LEU A 258 -11.63 -2.17 -3.00
C LEU A 258 -12.60 -3.34 -3.08
N ASP A 259 -13.71 -3.17 -3.81
CA ASP A 259 -14.65 -4.26 -4.13
C ASP A 259 -13.99 -5.33 -5.01
N ASN A 260 -13.03 -4.96 -5.87
CA ASN A 260 -12.32 -5.89 -6.73
C ASN A 260 -11.11 -6.58 -6.08
N LEU A 261 -10.52 -6.00 -5.03
CA LEU A 261 -9.35 -6.53 -4.33
C LEU A 261 -9.67 -7.83 -3.55
N GLU A 262 -8.82 -8.85 -3.71
CA GLU A 262 -8.82 -10.05 -2.87
C GLU A 262 -7.60 -10.05 -1.93
N TRP A 263 -7.86 -10.02 -0.62
CA TRP A 263 -6.82 -10.06 0.41
C TRP A 263 -7.22 -10.96 1.58
N ASN A 264 -6.24 -11.56 2.25
CA ASN A 264 -6.44 -12.29 3.51
C ASN A 264 -7.63 -13.29 3.52
N GLY A 265 -7.92 -13.91 2.37
CA GLY A 265 -8.88 -15.01 2.21
C GLY A 265 -10.22 -14.68 1.53
N TYR A 266 -10.48 -13.43 1.11
CA TYR A 266 -11.65 -13.13 0.25
C TYR A 266 -11.58 -11.77 -0.47
N LYS A 267 -12.38 -11.67 -1.53
CA LYS A 267 -12.66 -10.48 -2.33
C LYS A 267 -13.62 -9.50 -1.61
N GLY A 268 -13.33 -8.20 -1.71
CA GLY A 268 -14.14 -7.10 -1.17
C GLY A 268 -14.17 -7.04 0.36
N PHE A 269 -14.71 -5.97 0.93
CA PHE A 269 -15.10 -5.93 2.34
C PHE A 269 -16.34 -6.82 2.57
N LYS A 270 -16.38 -7.63 3.64
CA LYS A 270 -17.58 -8.45 3.96
C LYS A 270 -18.43 -7.85 5.06
N ASN A 271 -17.81 -7.38 6.14
CA ASN A 271 -18.54 -6.73 7.22
C ASN A 271 -18.70 -5.23 6.91
N LEU A 272 -19.58 -4.91 5.95
CA LEU A 272 -19.89 -3.55 5.47
C LEU A 272 -20.68 -2.71 6.51
N THR A 273 -20.15 -2.62 7.72
CA THR A 273 -20.59 -1.62 8.71
C THR A 273 -19.69 -0.39 8.52
N GLU A 274 -20.11 0.52 7.64
CA GLU A 274 -19.51 1.85 7.55
C GLU A 274 -19.69 2.56 8.89
N LEU A 275 -18.58 3.02 9.49
CA LEU A 275 -18.62 3.71 10.78
C LEU A 275 -18.45 5.21 10.55
N SER A 276 -19.46 6.00 10.90
CA SER A 276 -19.40 7.47 10.86
C SER A 276 -18.20 7.98 11.66
N TYR A 277 -17.42 8.86 11.05
CA TYR A 277 -16.20 9.39 11.63
C TYR A 277 -16.40 10.84 12.06
N TYR A 278 -16.16 11.13 13.34
CA TYR A 278 -16.35 12.44 13.94
C TYR A 278 -15.03 13.03 14.43
N VAL A 279 -14.82 14.32 14.15
CA VAL A 279 -13.72 15.13 14.69
C VAL A 279 -14.30 16.48 15.08
N ASN A 280 -13.97 16.95 16.29
CA ASN A 280 -14.51 18.17 16.90
C ASN A 280 -16.06 18.24 16.82
N ASN A 281 -16.72 17.16 17.23
CA ASN A 281 -18.19 16.97 17.23
C ASN A 281 -18.89 17.17 15.87
N THR A 282 -18.15 17.14 14.76
CA THR A 282 -18.67 17.22 13.39
C THR A 282 -18.41 15.90 12.68
N GLN A 283 -19.36 15.36 11.90
CA GLN A 283 -19.07 14.20 11.05
C GLN A 283 -18.17 14.66 9.89
N VAL A 284 -16.96 14.12 9.84
CA VAL A 284 -15.92 14.46 8.85
C VAL A 284 -15.70 13.34 7.81
N GLY A 285 -16.42 12.23 7.92
CA GLY A 285 -16.25 11.10 7.00
C GLY A 285 -16.96 9.82 7.44
N HIS A 286 -16.48 8.71 6.87
CA HIS A 286 -16.77 7.35 7.33
C HIS A 286 -15.53 6.44 7.15
N ILE A 287 -15.51 5.34 7.90
CA ILE A 287 -14.39 4.37 7.92
C ILE A 287 -14.92 2.96 7.69
N LEU A 288 -14.19 2.18 6.88
CA LEU A 288 -14.29 0.72 6.79
C LEU A 288 -12.95 0.10 7.19
N ALA A 289 -12.95 -0.94 8.03
CA ALA A 289 -11.71 -1.58 8.50
C ALA A 289 -11.87 -3.10 8.61
N GLU A 290 -11.06 -3.86 7.87
CA GLU A 290 -11.13 -5.33 7.83
C GLU A 290 -9.80 -5.95 7.37
N ARG A 291 -9.31 -6.98 8.08
CA ARG A 291 -8.12 -7.78 7.70
C ARG A 291 -6.88 -6.91 7.36
N ASN A 292 -6.52 -5.99 8.25
CA ASN A 292 -5.35 -5.08 8.15
C ASN A 292 -5.49 -3.99 7.06
N LEU A 293 -6.63 -3.89 6.37
CA LEU A 293 -6.96 -2.77 5.49
C LEU A 293 -7.94 -1.83 6.19
N THR A 294 -7.59 -0.56 6.27
CA THR A 294 -8.50 0.54 6.66
C THR A 294 -8.69 1.45 5.45
N TYR A 295 -9.95 1.77 5.13
CA TYR A 295 -10.32 2.77 4.14
C TYR A 295 -11.10 3.90 4.82
N VAL A 296 -10.76 5.15 4.51
CA VAL A 296 -11.39 6.35 5.06
C VAL A 296 -11.81 7.28 3.94
N VAL A 297 -13.09 7.63 3.87
CA VAL A 297 -13.54 8.75 3.03
C VAL A 297 -13.67 9.98 3.92
N VAL A 298 -12.98 11.06 3.56
CA VAL A 298 -13.07 12.36 4.24
C VAL A 298 -13.99 13.27 3.43
N TYR A 299 -15.03 13.77 4.08
CA TYR A 299 -16.06 14.59 3.44
C TYR A 299 -15.60 16.03 3.23
N ASN A 300 -16.00 16.60 2.10
CA ASN A 300 -15.70 17.96 1.67
C ASN A 300 -14.19 18.26 1.61
N ALA A 301 -13.39 17.28 1.14
CA ALA A 301 -11.94 17.41 0.98
C ALA A 301 -11.48 17.08 -0.45
N SER A 302 -10.45 17.77 -0.91
CA SER A 302 -9.83 17.63 -2.25
C SER A 302 -8.89 16.43 -2.34
N HIS A 303 -8.11 16.37 -3.43
CA HIS A 303 -6.95 15.49 -3.59
C HIS A 303 -5.94 15.57 -2.42
N MET A 304 -5.71 16.77 -1.87
CA MET A 304 -4.82 17.00 -0.73
C MET A 304 -5.64 17.06 0.58
N VAL A 305 -6.11 15.92 1.07
CA VAL A 305 -6.92 15.87 2.31
C VAL A 305 -6.30 16.62 3.51
N PRO A 306 -4.97 16.59 3.75
CA PRO A 306 -4.35 17.36 4.83
C PRO A 306 -4.43 18.88 4.67
N TYR A 307 -4.68 19.39 3.45
CA TYR A 307 -4.87 20.81 3.17
C TYR A 307 -6.29 21.27 3.52
N ASP A 308 -7.33 20.54 3.10
CA ASP A 308 -8.73 20.86 3.46
C ASP A 308 -9.06 20.54 4.92
N ALA A 309 -8.59 19.40 5.42
CA ALA A 309 -9.07 18.78 6.66
C ALA A 309 -7.92 18.41 7.64
N PRO A 310 -6.99 19.33 7.97
CA PRO A 310 -5.78 19.02 8.73
C PRO A 310 -6.03 18.37 10.10
N LEU A 311 -7.10 18.76 10.81
CA LEU A 311 -7.47 18.15 12.10
C LEU A 311 -7.90 16.69 11.94
N THR A 312 -8.61 16.38 10.84
CA THR A 312 -9.04 15.02 10.49
C THR A 312 -7.86 14.17 10.07
N SER A 313 -6.99 14.68 9.19
CA SER A 313 -5.79 13.95 8.76
C SER A 313 -4.83 13.66 9.93
N MET A 314 -4.70 14.58 10.89
CA MET A 314 -3.88 14.38 12.09
C MET A 314 -4.47 13.30 13.02
N ASP A 315 -5.78 13.36 13.32
CA ASP A 315 -6.45 12.33 14.12
C ASP A 315 -6.42 10.94 13.45
N MET A 316 -6.71 10.88 12.15
CA MET A 316 -6.64 9.66 11.33
C MET A 316 -5.24 9.05 11.35
N MET A 317 -4.19 9.87 11.19
CA MET A 317 -2.80 9.39 11.23
C MET A 317 -2.43 8.86 12.61
N TYR A 318 -2.80 9.57 13.69
CA TYR A 318 -2.52 9.12 15.07
C TYR A 318 -3.17 7.77 15.38
N ARG A 319 -4.43 7.55 14.96
CA ARG A 319 -5.10 6.25 15.07
C ARG A 319 -4.34 5.16 14.30
N PHE A 320 -3.89 5.46 13.08
CA PHE A 320 -3.19 4.50 12.22
C PHE A 320 -1.82 4.09 12.77
N ILE A 321 -1.05 5.02 13.34
CA ILE A 321 0.24 4.71 13.99
C ILE A 321 0.09 4.22 15.45
N GLY A 322 -1.14 3.89 15.88
CA GLY A 322 -1.40 3.30 17.19
C GLY A 322 -1.19 4.24 18.40
N LEU A 323 -1.13 5.56 18.18
CA LEU A 323 -1.09 6.53 19.28
C LEU A 323 -2.46 6.63 19.95
N ASP A 324 -2.46 6.84 21.26
CA ASP A 324 -3.65 7.28 21.98
C ASP A 324 -3.96 8.74 21.63
N HIS A 325 -4.71 8.90 20.55
CA HIS A 325 -5.15 10.18 20.02
C HIS A 325 -5.85 11.08 21.05
N HIS A 326 -6.47 10.55 22.12
CA HIS A 326 -7.05 11.40 23.18
C HIS A 326 -5.98 12.06 24.08
N LEU A 327 -4.76 11.53 24.13
CA LEU A 327 -3.64 12.13 24.86
C LEU A 327 -2.87 13.17 24.03
N VAL A 328 -3.10 13.22 22.71
CA VAL A 328 -2.36 14.09 21.76
C VAL A 328 -3.25 15.16 21.13
N ASN A 329 -4.50 14.83 20.79
CA ASN A 329 -5.48 15.79 20.28
C ASN A 329 -5.92 16.77 21.37
N LYS A 330 -6.38 17.95 20.96
CA LYS A 330 -6.99 18.96 21.84
C LYS A 330 -8.50 19.12 21.58
N TRP A 331 -9.10 18.11 20.98
CA TRP A 331 -10.49 18.08 20.51
C TRP A 331 -11.06 16.66 20.66
N PRO A 332 -12.38 16.51 20.86
CA PRO A 332 -13.05 15.22 20.83
C PRO A 332 -13.05 14.65 19.40
N SER A 333 -12.98 13.32 19.29
CA SER A 333 -13.03 12.61 18.02
C SER A 333 -13.42 11.15 18.26
N ALA A 334 -14.26 10.58 17.40
CA ALA A 334 -14.90 9.29 17.63
C ALA A 334 -15.26 8.57 16.32
N ILE A 335 -15.50 7.26 16.42
CA ILE A 335 -15.86 6.39 15.29
C ILE A 335 -17.09 5.57 15.71
N GLY A 336 -18.15 5.60 14.91
CA GLY A 336 -19.33 4.75 15.09
C GLY A 336 -20.29 5.16 16.22
N ILE A 337 -20.28 6.42 16.66
CA ILE A 337 -21.25 6.97 17.62
C ILE A 337 -22.44 7.59 16.84
N GLU A 338 -23.68 7.35 17.27
CA GLU A 338 -24.86 8.04 16.72
C GLU A 338 -24.92 9.50 17.19
N GLU A 339 -25.46 10.43 16.38
CA GLU A 339 -25.47 11.88 16.68
C GLU A 339 -26.01 12.24 18.07
N ASN A 340 -26.89 11.42 18.65
CA ASN A 340 -27.52 11.64 19.95
C ASN A 340 -26.68 11.19 21.16
N GLU A 341 -25.56 10.49 20.95
CA GLU A 341 -24.67 9.98 22.02
C GLU A 341 -23.31 10.69 22.11
N VAL A 342 -23.08 11.76 21.33
CA VAL A 342 -21.88 12.60 21.47
C VAL A 342 -21.85 13.22 22.88
N PRO A 343 -20.89 12.86 23.77
CA PRO A 343 -20.88 13.38 25.13
C PRO A 343 -20.61 14.88 25.14
N ASP A 344 -21.36 15.63 25.97
CA ASP A 344 -20.97 17.01 26.26
C ASP A 344 -19.58 17.02 26.93
N SER A 345 -18.80 18.03 26.58
CA SER A 345 -17.40 18.28 26.91
C SER A 345 -17.03 18.33 28.42
N ASN A 346 -17.98 18.02 29.30
CA ASN A 346 -17.92 18.22 30.74
C ASN A 346 -17.90 16.92 31.58
N GLU A 347 -17.97 15.71 30.99
CA GLU A 347 -17.85 14.43 31.73
C GLU A 347 -16.61 13.60 31.35
N GLU A 348 -15.90 13.10 32.36
CA GLU A 348 -14.65 12.32 32.28
C GLU A 348 -14.83 10.87 31.76
N ASN A 349 -15.93 10.53 31.07
CA ASN A 349 -16.43 9.14 30.95
C ASN A 349 -16.17 8.44 29.60
N TRP A 350 -15.17 8.88 28.82
CA TRP A 350 -14.83 8.30 27.51
C TRP A 350 -14.46 6.81 27.58
N ASP A 351 -13.88 6.34 28.70
CA ASP A 351 -13.51 4.95 28.98
C ASP A 351 -14.63 3.91 28.72
N LYS A 352 -15.90 4.30 28.84
CA LYS A 352 -17.04 3.38 28.62
C LYS A 352 -17.18 2.93 27.16
N TYR A 353 -16.93 3.83 26.21
CA TYR A 353 -17.16 3.58 24.79
C TYR A 353 -16.01 2.77 24.15
N TYR A 354 -14.87 2.71 24.82
CA TYR A 354 -13.62 2.10 24.33
C TYR A 354 -13.63 0.60 24.08
N ASN A 355 -14.71 -0.11 24.45
CA ASN A 355 -14.64 -1.54 24.70
C ASN A 355 -15.47 -2.42 23.74
N VAL A 356 -15.96 -1.95 22.59
CA VAL A 356 -16.66 -2.84 21.62
C VAL A 356 -15.73 -3.94 21.07
N GLY A 357 -14.48 -3.60 20.76
CA GLY A 357 -13.46 -4.59 20.41
C GLY A 357 -13.07 -5.49 21.60
N THR A 358 -12.87 -4.89 22.78
CA THR A 358 -12.43 -5.59 23.99
C THR A 358 -13.49 -6.54 24.56
N PHE A 359 -14.78 -6.19 24.52
CA PHE A 359 -15.88 -7.08 24.91
C PHE A 359 -15.95 -8.29 23.99
N THR A 360 -15.81 -8.08 22.68
CA THR A 360 -15.70 -9.18 21.70
C THR A 360 -14.53 -10.09 22.03
N LEU A 361 -13.34 -9.54 22.31
CA LEU A 361 -12.16 -10.31 22.69
C LEU A 361 -12.35 -11.09 24.01
N ILE A 362 -12.93 -10.45 25.03
CA ILE A 362 -13.20 -11.07 26.34
C ILE A 362 -14.26 -12.19 26.22
N ILE A 363 -15.31 -12.00 25.42
CA ILE A 363 -16.32 -13.03 25.14
C ILE A 363 -15.71 -14.20 24.39
N VAL A 364 -14.85 -13.96 23.39
CA VAL A 364 -14.16 -15.03 22.64
C VAL A 364 -13.19 -15.79 23.54
N ILE A 365 -12.35 -15.11 24.33
CA ILE A 365 -11.42 -15.75 25.27
C ILE A 365 -12.19 -16.52 26.36
N GLY A 366 -13.23 -15.93 26.94
CA GLY A 366 -14.10 -16.58 27.92
C GLY A 366 -14.82 -17.81 27.36
N GLY A 367 -15.28 -17.74 26.11
CA GLY A 367 -15.87 -18.85 25.37
C GLY A 367 -14.88 -19.99 25.14
N LEU A 368 -13.67 -19.68 24.65
CA LEU A 368 -12.61 -20.66 24.42
C LEU A 368 -12.14 -21.33 25.71
N LEU A 369 -11.95 -20.56 26.79
CA LEU A 369 -11.61 -21.08 28.11
C LEU A 369 -12.74 -21.95 28.69
N GLY A 370 -14.00 -21.53 28.52
CA GLY A 370 -15.17 -22.30 28.91
C GLY A 370 -15.28 -23.63 28.16
N LEU A 371 -15.05 -23.63 26.85
CA LEU A 371 -15.08 -24.83 26.01
C LEU A 371 -13.93 -25.79 26.37
N GLY A 372 -12.72 -25.26 26.58
CA GLY A 372 -11.57 -26.01 27.07
C GLY A 372 -11.82 -26.64 28.43
N ALA A 373 -12.33 -25.87 29.39
CA ALA A 373 -12.71 -26.36 30.72
C ALA A 373 -13.81 -27.44 30.65
N PHE A 374 -14.80 -27.28 29.77
CA PHE A 374 -15.84 -28.29 29.53
C PHE A 374 -15.25 -29.59 28.99
N VAL A 375 -14.42 -29.54 27.95
CA VAL A 375 -13.76 -30.72 27.36
C VAL A 375 -12.84 -31.42 28.37
N ILE A 376 -12.06 -30.66 29.15
CA ILE A 376 -11.20 -31.21 30.22
C ILE A 376 -12.06 -31.87 31.30
N ARG A 377 -13.10 -31.19 31.80
CA ARG A 377 -14.01 -31.73 32.82
C ARG A 377 -14.72 -33.00 32.34
N ASN A 378 -15.09 -33.07 31.06
CA ASN A 378 -15.72 -34.27 30.49
C ASN A 378 -14.72 -35.43 30.29
N LYS A 379 -13.48 -35.14 29.84
CA LYS A 379 -12.39 -36.15 29.79
C LYS A 379 -12.04 -36.69 31.19
N LEU A 380 -11.97 -35.82 32.20
CA LEU A 380 -11.73 -36.21 33.60
C LEU A 380 -12.91 -37.03 34.16
N ARG A 381 -14.16 -36.65 33.88
CA ARG A 381 -15.35 -37.41 34.28
C ARG A 381 -15.36 -38.80 33.62
N LYS A 382 -15.03 -38.89 32.32
CA LYS A 382 -14.93 -40.18 31.61
C LYS A 382 -13.82 -41.07 32.20
N ARG A 383 -12.62 -40.53 32.49
CA ARG A 383 -11.52 -41.23 33.18
C ARG A 383 -11.88 -41.67 34.59
N ARG A 384 -12.61 -40.85 35.35
CA ARG A 384 -13.07 -41.18 36.71
C ARG A 384 -14.10 -42.32 36.68
N ASN A 385 -15.00 -42.34 35.69
CA ASN A 385 -15.93 -43.44 35.48
C ASN A 385 -15.22 -44.74 35.09
N THR A 386 -14.21 -44.74 34.19
CA THR A 386 -13.42 -45.96 33.91
C THR A 386 -12.60 -46.41 35.12
N SER A 387 -12.05 -45.48 35.90
CA SER A 387 -11.35 -45.83 37.15
C SER A 387 -12.28 -46.43 38.21
N GLN A 388 -13.53 -45.98 38.30
CA GLN A 388 -14.53 -46.61 39.19
C GLN A 388 -15.02 -47.95 38.65
N ALA A 389 -15.16 -48.14 37.34
CA ALA A 389 -15.47 -49.44 36.74
C ALA A 389 -14.33 -50.46 36.98
N MET A 390 -13.07 -50.07 36.76
CA MET A 390 -11.90 -50.91 37.06
C MET A 390 -11.75 -51.20 38.56
N LYS A 391 -12.18 -50.31 39.45
CA LYS A 391 -12.18 -50.58 40.90
C LYS A 391 -13.36 -51.44 41.36
N ALA A 392 -14.51 -51.39 40.69
CA ALA A 392 -15.61 -52.33 40.95
C ALA A 392 -15.20 -53.75 40.54
N ALA A 393 -14.67 -53.92 39.33
CA ALA A 393 -14.18 -55.20 38.79
C ALA A 393 -12.89 -55.76 39.46
N VAL A 394 -12.44 -55.16 40.58
CA VAL A 394 -11.29 -55.60 41.40
C VAL A 394 -11.69 -55.76 42.88
N VAL A 395 -12.95 -55.50 43.22
CA VAL A 395 -13.51 -55.65 44.59
C VAL A 395 -14.51 -56.81 44.69
N ASP A 396 -15.00 -57.32 43.55
CA ASP A 396 -16.00 -58.39 43.49
C ASP A 396 -15.48 -59.61 42.71
N GLU A 397 -14.42 -60.24 43.25
CA GLU A 397 -14.17 -61.69 43.14
C GLU A 397 -12.97 -62.09 44.03
N SER A 398 -13.25 -62.85 45.09
CA SER A 398 -12.23 -63.46 45.95
C SER A 398 -12.63 -64.91 46.29
N GLY A 399 -12.53 -65.80 45.30
CA GLY A 399 -12.96 -67.19 45.44
C GLY A 399 -12.44 -68.10 44.33
N GLU A 400 -11.43 -68.91 44.68
CA GLU A 400 -11.03 -70.17 44.03
C GLU A 400 -10.44 -70.11 42.60
N MET A 401 -9.76 -71.20 42.20
CA MET A 401 -9.12 -71.41 40.90
C MET A 401 -9.58 -72.74 40.32
N GLU A 402 -9.78 -72.83 39.00
CA GLU A 402 -9.48 -74.06 38.22
C GLU A 402 -9.37 -73.75 36.70
N GLU A 403 -8.92 -74.73 35.91
CA GLU A 403 -8.61 -74.62 34.46
C GLU A 403 -9.80 -75.12 33.57
N LEU A 404 -9.81 -75.21 32.23
CA LEU A 404 -8.91 -75.05 31.04
C LEU A 404 -9.86 -74.87 29.80
N VAL A 405 -9.59 -74.58 28.51
CA VAL A 405 -8.52 -74.47 27.47
C VAL A 405 -9.07 -73.50 26.37
N ILE A 406 -8.43 -72.97 25.33
CA ILE A 406 -7.03 -72.93 24.80
C ILE A 406 -6.66 -71.42 24.60
N GLU A 407 -6.15 -70.78 23.52
CA GLU A 407 -5.61 -71.08 22.15
C GLU A 407 -4.36 -70.20 21.90
N THR A 408 -3.41 -70.69 21.09
CA THR A 408 -2.15 -70.00 20.70
C THR A 408 -1.66 -70.54 19.34
N PRO A 409 -0.99 -69.76 18.46
CA PRO A 409 0.44 -69.44 18.66
C PRO A 409 0.79 -67.98 18.26
N LEU A 410 1.88 -67.29 18.66
CA LEU A 410 3.31 -67.65 18.76
C LEU A 410 3.92 -68.07 17.40
N PHE A 411 5.18 -67.81 17.04
CA PHE A 411 6.20 -66.79 17.37
C PHE A 411 7.29 -66.94 16.27
N GLN A 412 8.21 -65.99 16.08
CA GLN A 412 9.67 -66.23 15.88
C GLN A 412 10.43 -65.03 15.29
N SER A 413 11.48 -64.64 16.02
CA SER A 413 12.82 -64.33 15.52
C SER A 413 13.68 -65.63 15.65
N ASP A 414 14.95 -65.77 15.27
CA ASP A 414 16.10 -64.87 14.98
C ASP A 414 17.06 -65.53 13.94
N GLU A 415 18.28 -64.97 13.80
CA GLU A 415 19.53 -65.57 13.23
C GLU A 415 19.74 -65.60 11.70
N VAL A 416 20.97 -65.58 11.13
CA VAL A 416 22.23 -64.80 11.35
C VAL A 416 23.26 -65.14 10.23
N ASP A 417 24.35 -64.37 10.07
CA ASP A 417 25.59 -64.68 9.31
C ASP A 417 25.53 -64.72 7.74
N HIS A 418 26.60 -64.49 6.95
CA HIS A 418 27.90 -63.78 7.13
C HIS A 418 28.54 -63.48 5.73
N PHE A 419 29.59 -62.64 5.67
CA PHE A 419 30.40 -62.26 4.47
C PHE A 419 29.66 -61.46 3.36
N GLY A 420 30.33 -60.62 2.55
CA GLY A 420 31.76 -60.23 2.51
C GLY A 420 32.02 -59.08 1.51
N ASP A 421 33.24 -58.54 1.47
CA ASP A 421 33.59 -57.27 0.79
C ASP A 421 33.65 -57.32 -0.75
N SER A 422 33.35 -56.19 -1.42
CA SER A 422 34.19 -55.59 -2.49
C SER A 422 33.71 -54.19 -2.91
N GLU A 423 34.62 -53.39 -3.48
CA GLU A 423 34.41 -52.00 -3.98
C GLU A 423 34.29 -51.96 -5.54
N PRO A 424 34.26 -50.80 -6.24
CA PRO A 424 33.54 -50.65 -7.53
C PRO A 424 34.41 -50.71 -8.80
N GLU A 425 33.76 -50.89 -9.96
CA GLU A 425 34.20 -50.59 -11.36
C GLU A 425 32.98 -50.84 -12.30
N ASP A 426 32.79 -50.28 -13.50
CA ASP A 426 33.36 -49.07 -14.13
C ASP A 426 32.45 -48.56 -15.31
N ASP A 427 32.86 -47.48 -15.99
CA ASP A 427 32.27 -46.90 -17.21
C ASP A 427 31.98 -47.89 -18.37
N ASN A 428 30.94 -47.62 -19.21
CA ASN A 428 31.13 -47.12 -20.61
C ASN A 428 29.90 -47.17 -21.56
N ASN A 429 29.83 -46.14 -22.44
CA ASN A 429 29.35 -46.14 -23.85
C ASN A 429 27.87 -46.48 -24.22
N ALA A 430 27.35 -46.10 -25.40
CA ALA A 430 27.52 -44.89 -26.24
C ALA A 430 26.58 -44.90 -27.48
N SER A 431 26.23 -43.72 -27.99
CA SER A 431 25.61 -43.47 -29.32
C SER A 431 24.15 -43.97 -29.48
N SER A 432 23.31 -43.47 -30.40
CA SER A 432 23.44 -42.46 -31.48
C SER A 432 22.05 -41.77 -31.68
N SER A 433 21.78 -40.75 -32.53
CA SER A 433 22.51 -40.11 -33.64
C SER A 433 21.95 -38.68 -33.94
N SER A 434 22.71 -37.85 -34.67
CA SER A 434 22.35 -36.73 -35.63
C SER A 434 21.09 -35.85 -35.44
N SER A 435 21.03 -34.56 -35.82
CA SER A 435 21.94 -33.62 -36.54
C SER A 435 21.54 -32.16 -36.19
N ARG A 436 22.46 -31.18 -36.07
CA ARG A 436 22.95 -30.22 -37.11
C ARG A 436 21.83 -29.63 -38.00
N ILE A 437 21.74 -28.32 -38.26
CA ILE A 437 22.75 -27.41 -38.89
C ILE A 437 22.68 -25.95 -38.33
N ARG A 438 23.69 -25.09 -38.64
CA ARG A 438 23.88 -23.70 -38.17
C ARG A 438 23.55 -22.62 -39.23
N GLU A 439 23.22 -21.42 -38.74
CA GLU A 439 23.62 -20.05 -39.21
C GLU A 439 23.69 -19.71 -40.72
N ARG A 440 23.01 -18.62 -41.16
CA ARG A 440 23.64 -17.29 -41.41
C ARG A 440 22.72 -16.18 -41.96
N ASN A 441 22.75 -15.02 -41.26
CA ASN A 441 22.88 -13.60 -41.70
C ASN A 441 22.36 -13.02 -43.04
N GLN A 442 22.09 -11.69 -42.96
CA GLN A 442 21.73 -10.70 -43.99
C GLN A 442 20.25 -10.70 -44.44
N GLY A 443 19.55 -9.57 -44.63
CA GLY A 443 19.88 -8.16 -44.27
C GLY A 443 19.37 -7.13 -45.30
N SER A 444 18.50 -6.18 -44.88
CA SER A 444 18.16 -4.98 -45.67
C SER A 444 17.73 -3.80 -44.78
N ARG A 445 17.50 -2.62 -45.37
CA ARG A 445 17.29 -1.30 -44.71
C ARG A 445 16.44 -0.39 -45.62
N TYR A 446 15.95 0.73 -45.07
CA TYR A 446 15.19 1.83 -45.69
C TYR A 446 13.66 1.56 -45.82
N GLN A 447 12.77 2.56 -45.65
CA GLN A 447 12.96 4.02 -45.47
C GLN A 447 11.83 4.65 -44.63
N ASP A 448 12.15 5.69 -43.84
CA ASP A 448 11.21 6.62 -43.17
C ASP A 448 11.67 8.09 -43.43
N GLU A 449 10.74 9.03 -43.58
CA GLU A 449 10.91 10.49 -43.89
C GLU A 449 9.65 11.28 -43.39
N ASP A 450 9.58 12.60 -43.12
CA ASP A 450 10.43 13.71 -42.56
C ASP A 450 9.50 15.00 -42.48
N ASP A 451 9.60 16.12 -41.75
CA ASP A 451 10.47 16.78 -40.72
C ASP A 451 9.52 17.52 -39.72
N VAL A 452 9.68 17.38 -38.38
CA VAL A 452 9.29 18.45 -37.42
C VAL A 452 10.30 18.62 -36.25
N ARG A 453 11.49 19.15 -36.58
CA ARG A 453 12.23 20.23 -35.87
C ARG A 453 12.39 20.23 -34.33
N ASP A 454 13.64 20.05 -33.91
CA ASP A 454 14.21 20.36 -32.58
C ASP A 454 14.84 21.78 -32.57
N GLU A 455 14.20 22.78 -31.94
CA GLU A 455 14.78 24.13 -31.76
C GLU A 455 15.55 24.27 -30.44
N ARG A 456 16.85 23.99 -30.49
CA ARG A 456 17.77 24.21 -29.35
C ARG A 456 18.17 25.68 -29.21
N MET A 457 17.53 26.39 -28.29
CA MET A 457 17.92 27.75 -27.92
C MET A 457 19.30 27.77 -27.24
N ARG A 458 20.34 28.20 -27.97
CA ARG A 458 21.70 28.38 -27.42
C ARG A 458 21.85 29.75 -26.79
N LEU A 459 22.02 29.79 -25.47
CA LEU A 459 22.50 30.99 -24.78
C LEU A 459 23.94 31.34 -25.22
N ARG A 460 24.21 32.65 -25.30
CA ARG A 460 25.56 33.23 -25.35
C ARG A 460 25.68 34.36 -24.32
N PRO A 461 26.88 34.69 -23.83
CA PRO A 461 27.05 35.67 -22.76
C PRO A 461 26.81 37.11 -23.22
N SER A 462 26.58 37.97 -22.23
CA SER A 462 26.62 39.44 -22.32
C SER A 462 28.04 39.97 -22.45
N ASP A 463 28.22 41.08 -23.18
CA ASP A 463 29.34 42.01 -23.04
C ASP A 463 28.85 43.46 -23.32
N ASP A 464 29.37 44.41 -22.53
CA ASP A 464 29.31 45.89 -22.59
C ASP A 464 28.38 46.60 -23.62
N ARG A 465 27.39 47.35 -23.10
CA ARG A 465 27.46 48.84 -22.96
C ARG A 465 26.28 49.47 -22.21
#